data_AF-A0A6A5Z476-F1
#
_entry.id   AF-A0A6A5Z476-F1
#
_cell.length_a   1.000
_cell.length_b   1.000
_cell.length_c   1.000
_cell.angle_alpha   90.00
_cell.angle_beta   90.00
_cell.angle_gamma   90.00
#
_symmetry.space_group_name_H-M   'P 1'
#
loop_
_entity.id
_entity.type
_entity.pdbx_description
1 polymer ?
#
loop_
_entity_poly.entity_id
_entity_poly.type
_entity_poly.pdbx_seq_one_letter_code
_entity_poly.pdbx_strand_id
1 'polypeptide(L)'
;MLQFTLLEATRVDNTVTRCLIKDDDGFYYYANTSKPVAACENLGSEELGSCLNRKGVDPACLWPACADDWREAEADAEKNTTLYIKRPRLMGGLAFLQYPDYHPGLTTREVTVCETLLKAPHPNLVAYHGVITDASDRVTGVVYTRYDSDLLEHIRSGKPFSAEHIISSVSAAVAHLHSLGLVHCDIRPPNIFVKGEGESMQVVLGDFDATYVLGEIIRAKYGSAPFWPVEYEPGMEVDFEIDDFMLKKVEEWLEYQL
;
A
#
# COMPACT_ATOMS: atom_id res chain seq x y z
N MET A 1 11.14 -32.60 -10.05
CA MET A 1 10.63 -31.57 -10.97
C MET A 1 10.36 -30.37 -10.10
N LEU A 2 10.97 -29.22 -10.38
CA LEU A 2 10.76 -28.00 -9.59
C LEU A 2 9.27 -27.68 -9.51
N GLN A 3 8.82 -27.29 -8.32
CA GLN A 3 7.46 -26.85 -8.08
C GLN A 3 7.40 -25.32 -8.13
N PHE A 4 6.35 -24.77 -8.71
CA PHE A 4 6.17 -23.33 -8.86
C PHE A 4 4.86 -22.86 -8.23
N THR A 5 4.92 -21.70 -7.58
CA THR A 5 3.78 -21.02 -6.97
C THR A 5 3.64 -19.63 -7.55
N LEU A 6 2.41 -19.26 -7.93
CA LEU A 6 2.09 -17.90 -8.33
C LEU A 6 1.96 -17.02 -7.07
N LEU A 7 2.69 -15.91 -7.02
CA LEU A 7 2.62 -14.94 -5.92
C LEU A 7 1.79 -13.71 -6.26
N GLU A 8 1.83 -13.26 -7.51
CA GLU A 8 1.06 -12.11 -8.01
C GLU A 8 0.72 -12.32 -9.48
N ALA A 9 -0.47 -11.91 -9.91
CA ALA A 9 -0.81 -11.72 -11.31
C ALA A 9 -1.46 -10.34 -11.50
N THR A 10 -0.85 -9.50 -12.33
CA THR A 10 -1.31 -8.13 -12.57
C THR A 10 -1.51 -7.89 -14.06
N ARG A 11 -2.67 -7.33 -14.42
CA ARG A 11 -2.95 -6.90 -15.80
C ARG A 11 -2.15 -5.61 -16.09
N VAL A 12 -1.26 -5.64 -17.08
CA VAL A 12 -0.39 -4.49 -17.41
C VAL A 12 -0.87 -3.72 -18.64
N ASP A 13 -1.57 -4.37 -19.56
CA ASP A 13 -2.30 -3.75 -20.67
C ASP A 13 -3.44 -4.68 -21.13
N ASN A 14 -4.21 -4.29 -22.15
CA ASN A 14 -5.37 -5.06 -22.64
C ASN A 14 -5.06 -6.51 -23.08
N THR A 15 -3.79 -6.82 -23.33
CA THR A 15 -3.32 -8.08 -23.90
C THR A 15 -2.36 -8.84 -23.00
N VAL A 16 -1.76 -8.21 -21.99
CA VAL A 16 -0.70 -8.79 -21.17
C VAL A 16 -1.05 -8.81 -19.70
N THR A 17 -0.89 -9.98 -19.09
CA THR A 17 -0.82 -10.19 -17.64
C THR A 17 0.63 -10.51 -17.27
N ARG A 18 1.16 -9.83 -16.27
CA ARG A 18 2.47 -10.12 -15.69
C ARG A 18 2.31 -10.89 -14.39
N CYS A 19 3.06 -11.97 -14.26
CA CYS A 19 3.03 -12.87 -13.12
C CYS A 19 4.36 -12.81 -12.36
N LEU A 20 4.31 -12.81 -11.02
CA LEU A 20 5.44 -13.10 -10.13
C LEU A 20 5.31 -14.53 -9.63
N ILE A 21 6.38 -15.30 -9.75
CA ILE A 21 6.40 -16.74 -9.51
C ILE A 21 7.59 -17.06 -8.61
N LYS A 22 7.41 -18.00 -7.70
CA LYS A 22 8.46 -18.54 -6.84
C LYS A 22 8.57 -20.04 -7.05
N ASP A 23 9.79 -20.58 -7.02
CA ASP A 23 10.01 -22.02 -7.00
C ASP A 23 10.27 -22.59 -5.60
N ASP A 24 10.33 -23.91 -5.50
CA ASP A 24 10.60 -24.63 -4.25
C ASP A 24 12.05 -24.50 -3.76
N ASP A 25 12.97 -24.05 -4.62
CA ASP A 25 14.33 -23.68 -4.25
C ASP A 25 14.45 -22.23 -3.73
N GLY A 26 13.36 -21.46 -3.78
CA GLY A 26 13.29 -20.09 -3.26
C GLY A 26 13.69 -18.99 -4.26
N PHE A 27 13.87 -19.32 -5.53
CA PHE A 27 14.13 -18.35 -6.59
C PHE A 27 12.84 -17.69 -7.08
N TYR A 28 12.96 -16.42 -7.48
CA TYR A 28 11.86 -15.60 -7.96
C TYR A 28 12.00 -15.34 -9.45
N TYR A 29 10.85 -15.33 -10.14
CA TYR A 29 10.74 -15.13 -11.57
C TYR A 29 9.58 -14.22 -11.89
N TYR A 30 9.71 -13.42 -12.95
CA TYR A 30 8.57 -12.77 -13.58
C TYR A 30 8.34 -13.32 -14.98
N ALA A 31 7.08 -13.28 -15.42
CA ALA A 31 6.71 -13.67 -16.78
C ALA A 31 5.48 -12.90 -17.29
N ASN A 32 5.38 -12.79 -18.61
CA ASN A 32 4.23 -12.21 -19.28
C ASN A 32 3.42 -13.30 -19.99
N THR A 33 2.10 -13.17 -19.97
CA THR A 33 1.16 -14.06 -20.66
C THR A 33 -0.05 -13.30 -21.18
N SER A 34 -0.71 -13.85 -22.20
CA SER A 34 -2.00 -13.32 -22.69
C SER A 34 -3.19 -13.81 -21.87
N LYS A 35 -3.00 -14.82 -21.01
CA LYS A 35 -4.05 -15.32 -20.12
C LYS A 35 -4.55 -14.20 -19.19
N PRO A 36 -5.86 -14.11 -18.91
CA PRO A 36 -6.36 -13.16 -17.93
C PRO A 36 -5.88 -13.49 -16.51
N VAL A 37 -5.88 -12.49 -15.62
CA VAL A 37 -5.47 -12.62 -14.21
C VAL A 37 -6.15 -13.83 -13.55
N ALA A 38 -7.49 -13.91 -13.63
CA ALA A 38 -8.26 -15.03 -13.08
C ALA A 38 -7.85 -16.40 -13.65
N ALA A 39 -7.39 -16.48 -14.90
CA ALA A 39 -6.87 -17.74 -15.44
C ALA A 39 -5.47 -18.06 -14.94
N CYS A 40 -4.65 -17.03 -14.65
CA CYS A 40 -3.31 -17.22 -14.09
C CYS A 40 -3.38 -17.78 -12.66
N GLU A 41 -4.31 -17.28 -11.86
CA GLU A 41 -4.54 -17.70 -10.46
C GLU A 41 -4.93 -19.19 -10.32
N ASN A 42 -5.40 -19.80 -11.41
CA ASN A 42 -5.79 -21.21 -11.46
C ASN A 42 -4.73 -22.11 -12.12
N LEU A 43 -3.58 -21.58 -12.52
CA LEU A 43 -2.54 -22.38 -13.18
C LEU A 43 -1.89 -23.34 -12.20
N GLY A 44 -1.71 -24.59 -12.65
CA GLY A 44 -0.91 -25.57 -11.94
C GLY A 44 0.59 -25.27 -12.03
N SER A 45 1.36 -25.88 -11.14
CA SER A 45 2.83 -25.78 -11.10
C SER A 45 3.51 -26.12 -12.44
N GLU A 46 3.04 -27.15 -13.14
CA GLU A 46 3.57 -27.54 -14.46
C GLU A 46 3.33 -26.46 -15.53
N GLU A 47 2.17 -25.80 -15.51
CA GLU A 47 1.85 -24.70 -16.42
C GLU A 47 2.66 -23.44 -16.08
N LEU A 48 2.83 -23.12 -14.80
CA LEU A 48 3.75 -22.06 -14.36
C LEU A 48 5.21 -22.36 -14.75
N GLY A 49 5.57 -23.65 -14.78
CA GLY A 49 6.85 -24.20 -15.23
C GLY A 49 7.13 -24.05 -16.72
N SER A 50 6.11 -24.29 -17.55
CA SER A 50 6.27 -24.53 -19.00
C SER A 50 5.65 -23.45 -19.90
N CYS A 51 4.59 -22.75 -19.45
CA CYS A 51 3.80 -21.83 -20.29
C CYS A 51 4.31 -20.38 -20.27
N LEU A 52 5.33 -20.10 -19.47
CA LEU A 52 5.77 -18.74 -19.19
C LEU A 52 7.25 -18.61 -19.54
N ASN A 53 7.58 -17.67 -20.45
CA ASN A 53 8.98 -17.29 -20.70
C ASN A 53 9.49 -16.50 -19.49
N ARG A 54 9.87 -17.24 -18.45
CA ARG A 54 10.25 -16.73 -17.14
C ARG A 54 11.63 -16.13 -17.17
N LYS A 55 11.76 -15.00 -16.51
CA LYS A 55 13.02 -14.31 -16.29
C LYS A 55 13.26 -14.21 -14.79
N GLY A 56 14.44 -14.63 -14.35
CA GLY A 56 14.83 -14.51 -12.96
C GLY A 56 14.81 -13.05 -12.51
N VAL A 57 14.40 -12.81 -11.28
CA VAL A 57 14.41 -11.50 -10.65
C VAL A 57 15.10 -11.61 -9.29
N ASP A 58 15.98 -10.66 -9.00
CA ASP A 58 16.57 -10.57 -7.68
C ASP A 58 15.50 -10.12 -6.68
N PRO A 59 15.19 -10.92 -5.64
CA PRO A 59 14.21 -10.52 -4.63
C PRO A 59 14.58 -9.25 -3.87
N ALA A 60 15.86 -8.84 -3.84
CA ALA A 60 16.27 -7.56 -3.28
C ALA A 60 15.70 -6.35 -4.06
N CYS A 61 15.32 -6.52 -5.33
CA CYS A 61 14.64 -5.49 -6.13
C CYS A 61 13.12 -5.43 -5.89
N LEU A 62 12.59 -6.38 -5.12
CA LEU A 62 11.16 -6.55 -4.87
C LEU A 62 10.80 -6.18 -3.43
N TRP A 63 11.59 -6.67 -2.48
CA TRP A 63 11.34 -6.54 -1.06
C TRP A 63 12.61 -6.12 -0.31
N PRO A 64 12.50 -5.22 0.68
CA PRO A 64 13.64 -4.86 1.51
C PRO A 64 13.97 -5.99 2.49
N ALA A 65 15.21 -6.03 2.95
CA ALA A 65 15.55 -6.79 4.15
C ALA A 65 14.84 -6.18 5.37
N CYS A 66 14.39 -7.02 6.30
CA CYS A 66 13.83 -6.58 7.56
C CYS A 66 14.93 -5.98 8.44
N ALA A 67 14.67 -4.82 9.03
CA ALA A 67 15.55 -4.26 10.05
C ALA A 67 15.34 -4.97 11.40
N ASP A 68 16.38 -5.00 12.23
CA ASP A 68 16.38 -5.70 13.53
C ASP A 68 15.38 -5.09 14.54
N ASP A 69 15.01 -3.82 14.37
CA ASP A 69 14.13 -3.09 15.26
C ASP A 69 12.68 -2.99 14.77
N TRP A 70 12.37 -3.60 13.62
CA TRP A 70 11.00 -3.66 13.11
C TRP A 70 10.20 -4.75 13.82
N ARG A 71 8.94 -4.44 14.12
CA ARG A 71 8.01 -5.33 14.78
C ARG A 71 7.64 -6.48 13.84
N GLU A 72 7.88 -7.70 14.28
CA GLU A 72 7.32 -8.88 13.61
C GLU A 72 5.83 -9.02 13.93
N ALA A 73 5.03 -9.39 12.92
CA ALA A 73 3.62 -9.67 13.11
C ALA A 73 3.40 -10.96 13.91
N GLU A 74 2.20 -11.13 14.49
CA GLU A 74 1.83 -12.36 15.18
C GLU A 74 1.88 -13.57 14.22
N ALA A 75 2.34 -14.73 14.72
CA ALA A 75 2.60 -15.92 13.91
C ALA A 75 1.36 -16.47 13.17
N ASP A 76 0.15 -16.14 13.63
CA ASP A 76 -1.12 -16.53 13.03
C ASP A 76 -1.82 -15.39 12.26
N ALA A 77 -1.10 -14.29 11.96
CA ALA A 77 -1.65 -13.13 11.25
C ALA A 77 -2.32 -13.51 9.92
N GLU A 78 -1.79 -14.49 9.18
CA GLU A 78 -2.40 -14.97 7.92
C GLU A 78 -3.77 -15.64 8.10
N LYS A 79 -4.05 -16.18 9.29
CA LYS A 79 -5.33 -16.83 9.64
C LYS A 79 -6.29 -15.86 10.33
N ASN A 80 -5.80 -14.73 10.81
CA ASN A 80 -6.59 -13.78 11.58
C ASN A 80 -7.44 -12.88 10.66
N THR A 81 -8.75 -13.09 10.67
CA THR A 81 -9.68 -12.34 9.83
C THR A 81 -9.86 -10.87 10.24
N THR A 82 -9.42 -10.48 11.45
CA THR A 82 -9.45 -9.08 11.89
C THR A 82 -8.24 -8.29 11.43
N LEU A 83 -7.27 -8.95 10.78
CA LEU A 83 -6.08 -8.33 10.22
C LEU A 83 -6.17 -8.27 8.70
N TYR A 84 -5.49 -7.27 8.15
CA TYR A 84 -5.30 -7.06 6.74
C TYR A 84 -3.80 -7.10 6.45
N ILE A 85 -3.40 -7.95 5.51
CA ILE A 85 -2.01 -8.05 5.08
C ILE A 85 -1.87 -7.31 3.76
N LYS A 86 -1.24 -6.14 3.80
CA LYS A 86 -0.89 -5.39 2.60
C LYS A 86 0.33 -6.04 1.98
N ARG A 87 0.19 -6.52 0.74
CA ARG A 87 1.31 -7.00 -0.07
C ARG A 87 1.61 -5.96 -1.16
N PRO A 88 2.86 -5.49 -1.30
CA PRO A 88 3.22 -4.54 -2.36
C PRO A 88 2.83 -5.10 -3.73
N ARG A 89 2.25 -4.26 -4.59
CA ARG A 89 1.98 -4.62 -5.99
C ARG A 89 3.25 -4.40 -6.80
N LEU A 90 3.92 -5.49 -7.16
CA LEU A 90 5.27 -5.45 -7.75
C LEU A 90 5.21 -5.49 -9.27
N MET A 91 4.19 -6.13 -9.85
CA MET A 91 4.14 -6.45 -11.28
C MET A 91 3.41 -5.41 -12.13
N GLY A 92 2.87 -4.34 -11.54
CA GLY A 92 2.16 -3.27 -12.26
C GLY A 92 3.04 -2.47 -13.23
N GLY A 93 4.34 -2.39 -12.98
CA GLY A 93 5.33 -1.73 -13.83
C GLY A 93 6.60 -2.56 -13.98
N LEU A 94 7.61 -1.99 -14.65
CA LEU A 94 8.95 -2.57 -14.73
C LEU A 94 9.96 -1.79 -13.86
N ALA A 95 9.47 -1.09 -12.83
CA ALA A 95 10.31 -0.31 -11.92
C ALA A 95 11.38 -1.20 -11.28
N PHE A 96 11.04 -2.43 -10.86
CA PHE A 96 12.00 -3.41 -10.33
C PHE A 96 13.17 -3.77 -11.27
N LEU A 97 13.07 -3.49 -12.59
CA LEU A 97 14.18 -3.69 -13.54
C LEU A 97 14.99 -2.41 -13.78
N GLN A 98 14.34 -1.24 -13.73
CA GLN A 98 14.96 0.04 -14.09
C GLN A 98 15.51 0.79 -12.88
N TYR A 99 14.83 0.62 -11.74
CA TYR A 99 15.05 1.29 -10.47
C TYR A 99 14.91 0.23 -9.36
N PRO A 100 15.95 -0.60 -9.15
CA PRO A 100 15.88 -1.76 -8.26
C PRO A 100 15.47 -1.40 -6.82
N ASP A 101 15.80 -0.18 -6.37
CA ASP A 101 15.47 0.30 -5.03
C ASP A 101 14.03 0.86 -4.91
N TYR A 102 13.24 0.90 -5.99
CA TYR A 102 11.93 1.54 -5.97
C TYR A 102 10.96 0.82 -5.01
N HIS A 103 10.65 -0.46 -5.23
CA HIS A 103 9.70 -1.18 -4.37
C HIS A 103 10.24 -1.42 -2.95
N PRO A 104 11.52 -1.82 -2.77
CA PRO A 104 12.11 -1.91 -1.44
C PRO A 104 12.05 -0.58 -0.70
N GLY A 105 12.39 0.53 -1.35
CA GLY A 105 12.37 1.87 -0.75
C GLY A 105 10.98 2.30 -0.29
N LEU A 106 9.93 2.04 -1.08
CA LEU A 106 8.55 2.32 -0.68
C LEU A 106 8.11 1.49 0.53
N THR A 107 8.47 0.21 0.56
CA THR A 107 8.15 -0.69 1.69
C THR A 107 8.91 -0.26 2.95
N THR A 108 10.20 0.03 2.83
CA THR A 108 11.04 0.54 3.94
C THR A 108 10.48 1.83 4.52
N ARG A 109 10.07 2.76 3.66
CA ARG A 109 9.42 4.01 4.08
C ARG A 109 8.14 3.74 4.85
N GLU A 110 7.24 2.93 4.29
CA GLU A 110 5.95 2.60 4.93
C GLU A 110 6.16 1.98 6.31
N VAL A 111 7.06 1.00 6.44
CA VAL A 111 7.35 0.35 7.73
C VAL A 111 8.01 1.32 8.71
N THR A 112 8.95 2.15 8.27
CA THR A 112 9.61 3.15 9.13
C THR A 112 8.61 4.17 9.70
N VAL A 113 7.65 4.61 8.88
CA VAL A 113 6.55 5.45 9.34
C VAL A 113 5.68 4.69 10.35
N CYS A 114 5.30 3.45 10.04
CA CYS A 114 4.50 2.62 10.95
C CYS A 114 5.17 2.38 12.31
N GLU A 115 6.48 2.13 12.34
CA GLU A 115 7.25 2.00 13.58
C GLU A 115 7.28 3.29 14.41
N THR A 116 7.24 4.45 13.74
CA THR A 116 7.11 5.75 14.40
C THR A 116 5.71 5.90 14.99
N LEU A 117 4.67 5.57 14.21
CA LEU A 117 3.27 5.65 14.66
C LEU A 117 2.92 4.65 15.76
N LEU A 118 3.61 3.52 15.82
CA LEU A 118 3.45 2.55 16.91
C LEU A 118 3.83 3.14 18.28
N LYS A 119 4.78 4.08 18.32
CA LYS A 119 5.23 4.78 19.54
C LYS A 119 4.31 5.94 19.92
N ALA A 120 3.49 6.42 18.99
CA ALA A 120 2.54 7.51 19.17
C ALA A 120 1.21 7.18 18.46
N PRO A 121 0.41 6.24 18.96
CA PRO A 121 -0.81 5.80 18.29
C PRO A 121 -1.90 6.88 18.32
N HIS A 122 -2.73 6.92 17.27
CA HIS A 122 -3.86 7.84 17.15
C HIS A 122 -5.13 7.08 16.69
N PRO A 123 -6.33 7.36 17.24
CA PRO A 123 -7.56 6.63 16.91
C PRO A 123 -8.01 6.75 15.44
N ASN A 124 -7.56 7.81 14.74
CA ASN A 124 -7.86 8.05 13.33
C ASN A 124 -6.71 7.68 12.38
N LEU A 125 -5.71 6.93 12.83
CA LEU A 125 -4.70 6.31 11.96
C LEU A 125 -4.88 4.79 11.95
N VAL A 126 -4.62 4.16 10.81
CA VAL A 126 -4.66 2.70 10.69
C VAL A 126 -3.67 2.07 11.68
N ALA A 127 -4.12 1.07 12.43
CA ALA A 127 -3.26 0.41 13.40
C ALA A 127 -2.36 -0.63 12.72
N TYR A 128 -1.05 -0.46 12.90
CA TYR A 128 0.01 -1.35 12.44
C TYR A 128 0.30 -2.47 13.46
N HIS A 129 0.49 -3.70 12.97
CA HIS A 129 0.70 -4.90 13.79
C HIS A 129 2.02 -5.63 13.54
N GLY A 130 2.82 -5.17 12.58
CA GLY A 130 4.12 -5.78 12.28
C GLY A 130 4.32 -6.09 10.79
N VAL A 131 5.49 -6.61 10.46
CA VAL A 131 5.84 -7.13 9.13
C VAL A 131 5.75 -8.65 9.07
N ILE A 132 5.51 -9.17 7.87
CA ILE A 132 5.68 -10.59 7.53
C ILE A 132 6.93 -10.73 6.68
N THR A 133 7.82 -11.62 7.08
CA THR A 133 9.06 -11.91 6.36
C THR A 133 9.02 -13.25 5.63
N ASP A 134 9.83 -13.40 4.57
CA ASP A 134 10.14 -14.71 4.00
C ASP A 134 11.30 -15.39 4.75
N ALA A 135 11.67 -16.61 4.34
CA ALA A 135 12.77 -17.37 4.95
C ALA A 135 14.17 -16.73 4.80
N SER A 136 14.29 -15.61 4.07
CA SER A 136 15.50 -14.81 3.93
C SER A 136 15.36 -13.43 4.60
N ASP A 137 14.43 -13.29 5.54
CA ASP A 137 14.15 -12.08 6.30
C ASP A 137 13.77 -10.87 5.43
N ARG A 138 13.16 -11.09 4.26
CA ARG A 138 12.64 -10.00 3.42
C ARG A 138 11.19 -9.69 3.75
N VAL A 139 10.85 -8.41 3.87
CA VAL A 139 9.48 -7.97 4.18
C VAL A 139 8.56 -8.17 2.98
N THR A 140 7.71 -9.19 3.04
CA THR A 140 6.74 -9.54 1.98
C THR A 140 5.31 -9.10 2.27
N GLY A 141 5.06 -8.58 3.48
CA GLY A 141 3.77 -7.99 3.84
C GLY A 141 3.87 -7.06 5.04
N VAL A 142 2.97 -6.09 5.07
CA VAL A 142 2.78 -5.15 6.18
C VAL A 142 1.39 -5.41 6.76
N VAL A 143 1.29 -5.63 8.07
CA VAL A 143 0.06 -6.07 8.73
C VAL A 143 -0.62 -4.91 9.41
N TYR A 144 -1.91 -4.72 9.10
CA TYR A 144 -2.77 -3.69 9.63
C TYR A 144 -4.04 -4.27 10.23
N THR A 145 -4.74 -3.50 11.08
CA THR A 145 -6.14 -3.80 11.42
C THR A 145 -6.98 -3.81 10.13
N ARG A 146 -7.90 -4.76 10.02
CA ARG A 146 -8.86 -4.82 8.91
C ARG A 146 -10.07 -3.90 9.14
N TYR A 147 -10.40 -3.16 8.10
CA TYR A 147 -11.57 -2.29 7.98
C TYR A 147 -12.56 -2.86 6.95
N ASP A 148 -13.78 -2.34 6.92
CA ASP A 148 -14.86 -2.88 6.09
C ASP A 148 -14.67 -2.52 4.61
N SER A 149 -14.20 -1.30 4.33
CA SER A 149 -13.83 -0.82 3.00
C SER A 149 -12.98 0.45 3.08
N ASP A 150 -12.49 0.92 1.93
CA ASP A 150 -12.09 2.33 1.80
C ASP A 150 -13.31 3.26 1.65
N LEU A 151 -13.10 4.56 1.77
CA LEU A 151 -14.15 5.59 1.76
C LEU A 151 -14.80 5.71 0.38
N LEU A 152 -14.04 5.53 -0.70
CA LEU A 152 -14.57 5.58 -2.06
C LEU A 152 -15.56 4.43 -2.31
N GLU A 153 -15.19 3.22 -1.90
CA GLU A 153 -16.06 2.05 -1.97
C GLU A 153 -17.28 2.18 -1.06
N HIS A 154 -17.12 2.70 0.17
CA HIS A 154 -18.23 2.93 1.10
C HIS A 154 -19.29 3.83 0.48
N ILE A 155 -18.89 4.99 -0.05
CA ILE A 155 -19.80 5.94 -0.66
C ILE A 155 -20.45 5.37 -1.93
N ARG A 156 -19.67 4.69 -2.79
CA ARG A 156 -20.22 4.02 -3.98
C ARG A 156 -21.25 2.95 -3.67
N SER A 157 -21.16 2.33 -2.48
CA SER A 157 -22.14 1.34 -2.03
C SER A 157 -23.46 1.97 -1.54
N GLY A 158 -23.56 3.30 -1.49
CA GLY A 158 -24.76 4.02 -1.07
C GLY A 158 -25.03 3.93 0.44
N LYS A 159 -24.03 3.53 1.23
CA LYS A 159 -24.14 3.47 2.69
C LYS A 159 -24.17 4.88 3.27
N PRO A 160 -24.93 5.11 4.37
CA PRO A 160 -24.93 6.39 5.06
C PRO A 160 -23.52 6.78 5.54
N PHE A 161 -23.22 8.07 5.43
CA PHE A 161 -21.99 8.68 5.94
C PHE A 161 -22.27 10.08 6.47
N SER A 162 -21.37 10.57 7.33
CA SER A 162 -21.33 11.97 7.78
C SER A 162 -20.06 12.62 7.28
N ALA A 163 -20.20 13.59 6.36
CA ALA A 163 -19.05 14.31 5.79
C ALA A 163 -18.27 15.06 6.89
N GLU A 164 -18.97 15.70 7.81
CA GLU A 164 -18.38 16.41 8.96
C GLU A 164 -17.53 15.46 9.83
N HIS A 165 -18.06 14.27 10.15
CA HIS A 165 -17.33 13.28 10.94
C HIS A 165 -16.09 12.74 10.23
N ILE A 166 -16.19 12.50 8.92
CA ILE A 166 -15.06 12.07 8.09
C ILE A 166 -13.97 13.15 8.09
N ILE A 167 -14.32 14.39 7.79
CA ILE A 167 -13.33 15.49 7.73
C ILE A 167 -12.71 15.74 9.10
N SER A 168 -13.50 15.76 10.18
CA SER A 168 -12.96 15.91 11.53
C SER A 168 -11.97 14.79 11.88
N SER A 169 -12.32 13.54 11.55
CA SER A 169 -11.46 12.36 11.79
C SER A 169 -10.15 12.41 11.01
N VAL A 170 -10.22 12.72 9.71
CA VAL A 170 -9.02 12.82 8.86
C VAL A 170 -8.16 14.02 9.28
N SER A 171 -8.76 15.16 9.62
CA SER A 171 -8.05 16.34 10.12
C SER A 171 -7.26 16.02 11.40
N ALA A 172 -7.87 15.28 12.33
CA ALA A 172 -7.19 14.84 13.56
C ALA A 172 -6.00 13.91 13.26
N ALA A 173 -6.14 13.00 12.30
CA ALA A 173 -5.06 12.12 11.86
C ALA A 173 -3.90 12.92 11.23
N VAL A 174 -4.21 13.88 10.36
CA VAL A 174 -3.22 14.76 9.70
C VAL A 174 -2.49 15.62 10.73
N ALA A 175 -3.21 16.27 11.64
CA ALA A 175 -2.61 17.07 12.71
C ALA A 175 -1.66 16.24 13.58
N HIS A 176 -2.00 14.97 13.84
CA HIS A 176 -1.14 14.05 14.56
C HIS A 176 0.14 13.72 13.77
N LEU A 177 0.03 13.41 12.47
CA LEU A 177 1.20 13.19 11.59
C LEU A 177 2.11 14.42 11.56
N HIS A 178 1.53 15.61 11.38
CA HIS A 178 2.29 16.87 11.35
C HIS A 178 3.01 17.14 12.67
N SER A 179 2.39 16.80 13.80
CA SER A 179 3.04 16.92 15.13
C SER A 179 4.28 16.04 15.28
N LEU A 180 4.41 14.97 14.47
CA LEU A 180 5.56 14.07 14.40
C LEU A 180 6.56 14.47 13.30
N GLY A 181 6.31 15.56 12.57
CA GLY A 181 7.12 15.98 11.43
C GLY A 181 6.94 15.10 10.19
N LEU A 182 5.79 14.41 10.07
CA LEU A 182 5.46 13.57 8.93
C LEU A 182 4.41 14.27 8.05
N VAL A 183 4.59 14.16 6.73
CA VAL A 183 3.65 14.63 5.70
C VAL A 183 3.15 13.42 4.94
N HIS A 184 1.84 13.16 4.92
CA HIS A 184 1.27 11.95 4.34
C HIS A 184 1.46 11.89 2.82
N CYS A 185 1.27 13.01 2.13
CA CYS A 185 1.47 13.20 0.69
C CYS A 185 0.61 12.31 -0.24
N ASP A 186 -0.43 11.63 0.25
CA ASP A 186 -1.37 10.84 -0.58
C ASP A 186 -2.73 10.71 0.12
N ILE A 187 -3.25 11.82 0.64
CA ILE A 187 -4.57 11.85 1.29
C ILE A 187 -5.65 11.90 0.20
N ARG A 188 -6.47 10.84 0.15
CA ARG A 188 -7.51 10.65 -0.86
C ARG A 188 -8.51 9.59 -0.39
N PRO A 189 -9.74 9.54 -0.94
CA PRO A 189 -10.76 8.59 -0.50
C PRO A 189 -10.32 7.11 -0.49
N PRO A 190 -9.54 6.59 -1.47
CA PRO A 190 -9.03 5.20 -1.41
C PRO A 190 -8.07 4.89 -0.26
N ASN A 191 -7.49 5.90 0.40
CA ASN A 191 -6.54 5.75 1.50
C ASN A 191 -7.16 6.08 2.87
N ILE A 192 -8.48 6.36 2.89
CA ILE A 192 -9.26 6.56 4.10
C ILE A 192 -10.11 5.31 4.27
N PHE A 193 -9.96 4.61 5.39
CA PHE A 193 -10.64 3.34 5.67
C PHE A 193 -11.75 3.52 6.69
N VAL A 194 -12.81 2.74 6.54
CA VAL A 194 -14.00 2.83 7.37
C VAL A 194 -14.43 1.49 7.94
N LYS A 195 -14.98 1.54 9.16
CA LYS A 195 -15.61 0.38 9.81
C LYS A 195 -16.91 0.79 10.47
N GLY A 196 -17.99 0.08 10.19
CA GLY A 196 -19.35 0.49 10.54
C GLY A 196 -19.91 1.56 9.58
N GLU A 197 -20.95 2.27 10.02
CA GLU A 197 -21.67 3.25 9.19
C GLU A 197 -22.27 4.39 10.03
N GLY A 198 -22.71 5.45 9.34
CA GLY A 198 -23.33 6.62 9.97
C GLY A 198 -22.38 7.35 10.95
N GLU A 199 -22.94 7.91 12.02
CA GLU A 199 -22.19 8.65 13.05
C GLU A 199 -21.30 7.76 13.92
N SER A 200 -21.56 6.45 13.97
CA SER A 200 -20.76 5.48 14.71
C SER A 200 -19.57 4.92 13.93
N MET A 201 -19.42 5.34 12.67
CA MET A 201 -18.38 4.85 11.77
C MET A 201 -16.99 5.22 12.30
N GLN A 202 -16.12 4.22 12.42
CA GLN A 202 -14.71 4.48 12.62
C GLN A 202 -14.11 4.93 11.29
N VAL A 203 -13.37 6.04 11.30
CA VAL A 203 -12.67 6.58 10.13
C VAL A 203 -11.19 6.68 10.46
N VAL A 204 -10.35 6.05 9.63
CA VAL A 204 -8.89 6.10 9.77
C VAL A 204 -8.20 6.44 8.47
N LEU A 205 -7.09 7.16 8.56
CA LEU A 205 -6.18 7.40 7.46
C LEU A 205 -5.07 6.33 7.46
N GLY A 206 -4.70 5.82 6.28
CA GLY A 206 -3.62 4.86 6.10
C GLY A 206 -2.98 4.95 4.73
N ASP A 207 -2.17 3.95 4.38
CA ASP A 207 -1.29 3.92 3.21
C ASP A 207 -0.13 4.94 3.29
N PHE A 208 0.93 4.56 4.02
CA PHE A 208 2.06 5.44 4.32
C PHE A 208 3.28 5.27 3.39
N ASP A 209 3.14 4.56 2.28
CA ASP A 209 4.24 4.33 1.32
C ASP A 209 4.60 5.60 0.51
N ALA A 210 3.77 6.64 0.59
CA ALA A 210 4.00 7.97 0.04
C ALA A 210 4.37 9.01 1.11
N THR A 211 4.41 8.65 2.39
CA THR A 211 4.66 9.59 3.50
C THR A 211 6.14 9.98 3.59
N TYR A 212 6.41 11.26 3.78
CA TYR A 212 7.75 11.82 3.90
C TYR A 212 7.96 12.46 5.27
N VAL A 213 9.23 12.61 5.65
CA VAL A 213 9.62 13.51 6.74
C VAL A 213 9.61 14.95 6.21
N LEU A 214 9.13 15.89 7.01
CA LEU A 214 9.11 17.32 6.67
C LEU A 214 10.48 17.80 6.14
N GLY A 215 10.48 18.48 4.99
CA GLY A 215 11.68 18.99 4.33
C GLY A 215 12.41 17.97 3.44
N GLU A 216 11.97 16.70 3.37
CA GLU A 216 12.50 15.75 2.39
C GLU A 216 12.14 16.11 0.95
N ILE A 217 12.94 15.64 0.01
CA ILE A 217 12.71 15.89 -1.42
C ILE A 217 11.73 14.87 -1.99
N ILE A 218 10.69 15.36 -2.69
CA ILE A 218 9.74 14.54 -3.45
C ILE A 218 10.49 13.80 -4.56
N ARG A 219 10.47 12.46 -4.55
CA ARG A 219 11.23 11.64 -5.52
C ARG A 219 10.48 10.41 -6.02
N ALA A 220 9.99 9.60 -5.08
CA ALA A 220 9.46 8.28 -5.36
C ALA A 220 7.94 8.33 -5.59
N LYS A 221 7.16 7.73 -4.70
CA LYS A 221 5.70 7.85 -4.70
C LYS A 221 5.29 9.16 -4.02
N TYR A 222 4.26 9.78 -4.57
CA TYR A 222 3.52 10.92 -4.04
C TYR A 222 2.10 10.86 -4.63
N GLY A 223 1.20 11.67 -4.10
CA GLY A 223 -0.20 11.64 -4.50
C GLY A 223 -0.42 12.02 -5.96
N SER A 224 -1.65 11.84 -6.42
CA SER A 224 -2.03 12.12 -7.81
C SER A 224 -3.13 13.16 -7.89
N ALA A 225 -3.24 13.81 -9.05
CA ALA A 225 -4.42 14.61 -9.38
C ALA A 225 -5.72 13.80 -9.18
N PRO A 226 -6.85 14.44 -8.82
CA PRO A 226 -7.00 15.88 -8.55
C PRO A 226 -6.64 16.30 -7.11
N PHE A 227 -6.19 15.36 -6.26
CA PHE A 227 -5.90 15.63 -4.85
C PHE A 227 -4.51 16.28 -4.65
N TRP A 228 -3.55 15.99 -5.52
CA TRP A 228 -2.21 16.57 -5.46
C TRP A 228 -2.17 18.06 -5.87
N PRO A 229 -1.50 18.95 -5.11
CA PRO A 229 -1.29 20.35 -5.50
C PRO A 229 -0.36 20.46 -6.72
N VAL A 230 -0.83 21.11 -7.78
CA VAL A 230 -0.15 21.13 -9.10
C VAL A 230 1.18 21.89 -9.10
N GLU A 231 1.39 22.73 -8.10
CA GLU A 231 2.59 23.52 -7.89
C GLU A 231 3.74 22.73 -7.25
N TYR A 232 3.49 21.54 -6.70
CA TYR A 232 4.53 20.67 -6.15
C TYR A 232 4.97 19.63 -7.19
N GLU A 233 6.27 19.61 -7.48
CA GLU A 233 6.89 18.71 -8.44
C GLU A 233 8.00 17.87 -7.78
N PRO A 234 8.34 16.70 -8.34
CA PRO A 234 9.52 15.96 -7.93
C PRO A 234 10.78 16.84 -7.97
N GLY A 235 11.55 16.83 -6.87
CA GLY A 235 12.70 17.71 -6.67
C GLY A 235 12.46 18.86 -5.70
N MET A 236 11.21 19.14 -5.33
CA MET A 236 10.85 20.11 -4.28
C MET A 236 10.84 19.46 -2.89
N GLU A 237 10.99 20.29 -1.86
CA GLU A 237 10.85 19.89 -0.46
C GLU A 237 9.36 19.68 -0.12
N VAL A 238 9.07 18.67 0.70
CA VAL A 238 7.73 18.46 1.26
C VAL A 238 7.49 19.40 2.44
N ASP A 239 6.27 19.92 2.51
CA ASP A 239 5.77 20.74 3.61
C ASP A 239 4.34 20.30 3.97
N PHE A 240 3.79 20.89 5.04
CA PHE A 240 2.47 20.51 5.56
C PHE A 240 1.33 20.96 4.66
N GLU A 241 1.56 22.01 3.87
CA GLU A 241 0.62 22.61 2.94
C GLU A 241 0.14 21.61 1.87
N ILE A 242 0.97 20.61 1.53
CA ILE A 242 0.57 19.49 0.67
C ILE A 242 -0.63 18.75 1.24
N ASP A 243 -0.57 18.36 2.52
CA ASP A 243 -1.65 17.61 3.17
C ASP A 243 -2.87 18.48 3.42
N ASP A 244 -2.68 19.75 3.78
CA ASP A 244 -3.77 20.72 3.95
C ASP A 244 -4.57 20.89 2.65
N PHE A 245 -3.88 21.00 1.52
CA PHE A 245 -4.50 21.04 0.20
C PHE A 245 -5.29 19.76 -0.09
N MET A 246 -4.70 18.59 0.15
CA MET A 246 -5.37 17.30 -0.09
C MET A 246 -6.59 17.10 0.79
N LEU A 247 -6.52 17.51 2.06
CA LEU A 247 -7.65 17.45 2.99
C LEU A 247 -8.81 18.31 2.47
N LYS A 248 -8.52 19.53 2.02
CA LYS A 248 -9.52 20.37 1.35
C LYS A 248 -10.09 19.72 0.09
N LYS A 249 -9.28 19.00 -0.69
CA LYS A 249 -9.77 18.23 -1.85
C LYS A 249 -10.67 17.06 -1.46
N VAL A 250 -10.43 16.42 -0.32
CA VAL A 250 -11.35 15.41 0.22
C VAL A 250 -12.66 16.06 0.66
N GLU A 251 -12.63 17.23 1.30
CA GLU A 251 -13.82 17.99 1.69
C GLU A 251 -14.65 18.39 0.47
N GLU A 252 -14.05 19.04 -0.52
CA GLU A 252 -14.69 19.37 -1.81
C GLU A 252 -15.28 18.12 -2.46
N TRP A 253 -14.55 17.00 -2.47
CA TRP A 253 -15.04 15.74 -3.04
C TRP A 253 -16.28 15.20 -2.33
N LEU A 254 -16.33 15.27 -0.99
CA LEU A 254 -17.48 14.83 -0.18
C LEU A 254 -18.72 15.67 -0.44
N GLU A 255 -18.59 16.98 -0.65
CA GLU A 255 -19.72 17.86 -0.99
C GLU A 255 -20.41 17.42 -2.28
N TYR A 256 -19.67 16.89 -3.26
CA TYR A 256 -20.23 16.36 -4.50
C TYR A 256 -20.93 14.99 -4.33
N GLN A 257 -20.85 14.35 -3.16
CA GLN A 257 -21.47 13.06 -2.89
C GLN A 257 -22.82 13.17 -2.14
N LEU A 258 -23.18 14.37 -1.66
CA LEU A 258 -24.44 14.66 -0.97
C LEU A 258 -25.57 15.01 -1.96
#